data_AF-A0A4Q3RBT6-F1
#
_entry.id   AF-A0A4Q3RBT6-F1
#
_cell.length_a   1.000
_cell.length_b   1.000
_cell.length_c   1.000
_cell.angle_alpha   90.00
_cell.angle_beta   90.00
_cell.angle_gamma   90.00
#
_symmetry.space_group_name_H-M   'P 1'
#
loop_
_entity.id
_entity.type
_entity.pdbx_description
1 polymer ?
#
loop_
_entity_poly.entity_id
_entity_poly.type
_entity_poly.pdbx_seq_one_letter_code
_entity_poly.pdbx_strand_id
1 'polypeptide(L)'
;MKKALFNYMHNTCFDYPLQKWFEFKVPKTTVAPDFIRRAVEEPDFYSANSNSKVVWLGNMPASEIITKSKKGAQWEVMALTFQTKKTTHTINVEPEKGKWFLSVLPRLHLNNPKQFSLKEIKEDYEAAGLDDFELFWDNKPMNTLYKAGLLRV
;
A
#
# COMPACT_ATOMS: atom_id res chain seq x y z
N MET A 1 34.27 15.48 22.60
CA MET A 1 33.31 14.41 22.22
C MET A 1 32.87 13.52 23.40
N LYS A 2 33.77 13.03 24.28
CA LYS A 2 33.40 12.17 25.44
C LYS A 2 32.36 12.77 26.41
N LYS A 3 32.44 14.09 26.68
CA LYS A 3 31.51 14.79 27.60
C LYS A 3 30.08 14.91 27.06
N ALA A 4 29.92 15.23 25.77
CA ALA A 4 28.61 15.35 25.12
C ALA A 4 27.86 14.00 25.11
N LEU A 5 28.55 12.91 24.79
CA LEU A 5 27.96 11.57 24.82
C LEU A 5 27.58 11.16 26.24
N PHE A 6 28.45 11.43 27.22
CA PHE A 6 28.17 11.17 28.63
C PHE A 6 26.91 11.93 29.10
N ASN A 7 26.79 13.22 28.80
CA ASN A 7 25.63 14.03 29.15
C ASN A 7 24.33 13.49 28.53
N TYR A 8 24.39 13.11 27.25
CA TYR A 8 23.26 12.51 26.53
C TYR A 8 22.80 11.20 27.19
N MET A 9 23.73 10.28 27.49
CA MET A 9 23.41 8.97 28.09
C MET A 9 22.84 9.08 29.51
N HIS A 10 23.22 10.12 30.26
CA HIS A 10 22.75 10.33 31.64
C HIS A 10 21.57 11.31 31.72
N ASN A 11 20.99 11.70 30.59
CA ASN A 11 19.87 12.63 30.51
C ASN A 11 20.10 13.96 31.25
N THR A 12 21.33 14.50 31.13
CA THR A 12 21.75 15.73 31.81
C THR A 12 22.03 16.85 30.80
N CYS A 13 21.81 18.10 31.22
CA CYS A 13 22.14 19.32 30.48
C CYS A 13 21.36 19.57 29.18
N PHE A 14 20.22 18.92 28.94
CA PHE A 14 19.40 19.12 27.72
C PHE A 14 18.81 20.53 27.60
N ASP A 15 18.74 21.26 28.71
CA ASP A 15 18.41 22.68 28.82
C ASP A 15 19.53 23.60 28.33
N TYR A 16 20.76 23.08 28.14
CA TYR A 16 21.89 23.89 27.70
C TYR A 16 21.92 24.03 26.18
N PRO A 17 22.25 25.22 25.65
CA PRO A 17 22.39 25.40 24.21
C PRO A 17 23.51 24.50 23.65
N LEU A 18 23.30 23.94 22.46
CA LEU A 18 24.22 22.99 21.80
C LEU A 18 25.68 23.50 21.69
N GLN A 19 25.88 24.82 21.64
CA GLN A 19 27.21 25.43 21.63
C GLN A 19 28.03 25.13 22.91
N LYS A 20 27.38 24.79 24.03
CA LYS A 20 28.05 24.34 25.26
C LYS A 20 28.39 22.85 25.25
N TRP A 21 27.81 22.08 24.32
CA TRP A 21 28.03 20.65 24.19
C TRP A 21 29.21 20.32 23.27
N PHE A 22 29.51 21.21 22.32
CA PHE A 22 30.52 21.01 21.30
C PHE A 22 31.56 22.12 21.33
N GLU A 23 32.84 21.77 21.21
CA GLU A 23 33.96 22.72 21.15
C GLU A 23 34.13 23.34 19.76
N PHE A 24 33.26 23.00 18.81
CA PHE A 24 33.25 23.52 17.44
C PHE A 24 31.99 24.33 17.16
N LYS A 25 32.03 25.15 16.10
CA LYS A 25 30.87 25.94 15.67
C LYS A 25 29.74 25.02 15.22
N VAL A 26 28.65 25.02 15.99
CA VAL A 26 27.45 24.24 15.67
C VAL A 26 26.75 24.85 14.44
N PRO A 27 26.50 24.07 13.36
CA PRO A 27 25.74 24.52 12.21
C PRO A 27 24.32 24.92 12.60
N LYS A 28 23.70 25.83 11.84
CA LYS A 28 22.28 26.17 12.04
C LYS A 28 21.41 24.99 11.65
N THR A 29 20.36 24.72 12.42
CA THR A 29 19.35 23.72 12.08
C THR A 29 18.67 24.12 10.76
N THR A 30 18.75 23.24 9.76
CA THR A 30 18.09 23.39 8.46
C THR A 30 16.71 22.74 8.42
N VAL A 31 16.41 21.89 9.40
CA VAL A 31 15.15 21.16 9.55
C VAL A 31 14.15 22.00 10.35
N ALA A 32 12.90 22.04 9.90
CA ALA A 32 11.84 22.79 10.57
C ALA A 32 11.51 22.20 11.95
N PRO A 33 11.17 23.03 12.96
CA PRO A 33 10.87 22.55 14.33
C PRO A 33 9.70 21.56 14.41
N ASP A 34 8.78 21.64 13.46
CA ASP A 34 7.57 20.83 13.32
C ASP A 34 7.77 19.62 12.38
N PHE A 35 8.99 19.35 11.92
CA PHE A 35 9.27 18.29 10.96
C PHE A 35 8.74 16.92 11.38
N ILE A 36 9.00 16.50 12.63
CA ILE A 36 8.53 15.20 13.14
C ILE A 36 7.00 15.17 13.21
N ARG A 37 6.38 16.26 13.66
CA ARG A 37 4.93 16.39 13.74
C ARG A 37 4.30 16.28 12.35
N ARG A 38 4.85 17.00 11.38
CA ARG A 38 4.41 16.93 9.98
C ARG A 38 4.58 15.54 9.41
N ALA A 39 5.69 14.86 9.64
CA ALA A 39 5.91 13.49 9.15
C ALA A 39 4.93 12.47 9.76
N VAL A 40 4.45 12.70 10.99
CA VAL A 40 3.43 11.84 11.63
C VAL A 40 2.02 12.20 11.17
N GLU A 41 1.76 13.49 10.89
CA GLU A 41 0.45 13.98 10.44
C GLU A 41 0.26 13.84 8.91
N GLU A 42 1.34 13.64 8.15
CA GLU A 42 1.28 13.41 6.71
C GLU A 42 0.51 12.10 6.49
N PRO A 43 -0.64 12.14 5.78
CA PRO A 43 -1.34 10.90 5.45
C PRO A 43 -0.35 10.02 4.68
N ASP A 44 -0.31 8.72 5.01
CA ASP A 44 0.45 7.72 4.25
C ASP A 44 0.02 7.79 2.78
N PHE A 45 0.63 8.68 2.01
CA PHE A 45 0.72 8.53 0.59
C PHE A 45 1.64 7.32 0.44
N TYR A 46 1.02 6.15 0.40
CA TYR A 46 1.55 5.00 -0.33
C TYR A 46 1.69 5.46 -1.79
N SER A 47 2.67 6.34 -2.06
CA SER A 47 3.15 6.57 -3.40
C SER A 47 3.56 5.20 -3.87
N ALA A 48 2.76 4.68 -4.80
CA ALA A 48 2.93 3.38 -5.37
C ALA A 48 4.31 3.36 -6.02
N ASN A 49 5.33 2.92 -5.27
CA ASN A 49 6.65 2.70 -5.86
C ASN A 49 6.40 1.68 -6.97
N SER A 50 6.57 2.10 -8.22
CA SER A 50 6.29 1.28 -9.39
C SER A 50 7.09 -0.03 -9.37
N ASN A 51 8.23 -0.04 -8.66
CA ASN A 51 9.08 -1.22 -8.47
C ASN A 51 8.68 -2.09 -7.27
N SER A 52 7.67 -1.69 -6.47
CA SER A 52 7.18 -2.52 -5.36
C SER A 52 6.66 -3.84 -5.89
N LYS A 53 7.00 -4.92 -5.20
CA LYS A 53 6.55 -6.27 -5.54
C LYS A 53 5.15 -6.47 -4.98
N VAL A 54 4.29 -7.08 -5.77
CA VAL A 54 2.94 -7.43 -5.34
C VAL A 54 2.87 -8.94 -5.10
N VAL A 55 2.41 -9.32 -3.91
CA VAL A 55 2.35 -10.70 -3.47
C VAL A 55 0.94 -11.03 -3.00
N TRP A 56 0.46 -12.22 -3.39
CA TRP A 56 -0.80 -12.80 -2.93
C TRP A 56 -0.53 -13.96 -1.97
N LEU A 57 -1.06 -13.84 -0.75
CA LEU A 57 -0.96 -14.85 0.32
C LEU A 57 -2.30 -15.50 0.66
N GLY A 58 -3.39 -15.01 0.07
CA GLY A 58 -4.74 -15.45 0.39
C GLY A 58 -5.16 -16.72 -0.35
N ASN A 59 -6.29 -17.29 0.08
CA ASN A 59 -6.98 -18.32 -0.70
C ASN A 59 -7.61 -17.69 -1.94
N MET A 60 -7.68 -18.43 -3.05
CA MET A 60 -8.34 -17.93 -4.26
C MET A 60 -9.80 -17.56 -3.98
N PRO A 61 -10.28 -16.39 -4.45
CA PRO A 61 -11.65 -15.97 -4.22
C PRO A 61 -12.64 -16.79 -5.04
N ALA A 62 -13.86 -16.93 -4.52
CA ALA A 62 -15.00 -17.35 -5.32
C ALA A 62 -15.54 -16.17 -6.14
N SER A 63 -16.01 -16.42 -7.36
CA SER A 63 -16.53 -15.38 -8.25
C SER A 63 -17.96 -15.67 -8.69
N GLU A 64 -18.82 -14.66 -8.70
CA GLU A 64 -20.21 -14.74 -9.16
C GLU A 64 -20.55 -13.48 -9.98
N ILE A 65 -21.27 -13.64 -11.11
CA ILE A 65 -21.78 -12.50 -11.88
C ILE A 65 -23.19 -12.18 -11.39
N ILE A 66 -23.41 -10.92 -11.02
CA ILE A 66 -24.67 -10.42 -10.48
C ILE A 66 -25.16 -9.28 -11.37
N THR A 67 -26.39 -9.38 -11.86
CA THR A 67 -27.05 -8.28 -12.57
C THR A 67 -27.70 -7.34 -11.56
N LYS A 68 -27.26 -6.08 -11.53
CA LYS A 68 -27.88 -5.03 -10.69
C LYS A 68 -28.78 -4.16 -11.56
N SER A 69 -29.94 -3.81 -11.04
CA SER A 69 -30.89 -2.91 -11.69
C SER A 69 -31.16 -1.69 -10.82
N LYS A 70 -31.06 -0.48 -11.38
CA LYS A 70 -31.49 0.76 -10.72
C LYS A 70 -32.06 1.73 -11.74
N LYS A 71 -33.26 2.26 -11.45
CA LYS A 71 -33.97 3.22 -12.33
C LYS A 71 -34.09 2.74 -13.80
N GLY A 72 -34.38 1.45 -14.01
CA GLY A 72 -34.55 0.87 -15.36
C GLY A 72 -33.24 0.53 -16.09
N ALA A 73 -32.09 1.02 -15.63
CA ALA A 73 -30.79 0.58 -16.14
C ALA A 73 -30.37 -0.71 -15.43
N GLN A 74 -29.94 -1.70 -16.21
CA GLN A 74 -29.31 -2.93 -15.73
C GLN A 74 -27.84 -2.92 -16.09
N TRP A 75 -26.99 -3.34 -15.16
CA TRP A 75 -25.56 -3.53 -15.40
C TRP A 75 -25.07 -4.78 -14.66
N GLU A 76 -24.07 -5.43 -15.22
CA GLU A 76 -23.45 -6.60 -14.63
C GLU A 76 -22.27 -6.20 -13.73
N VAL A 77 -22.14 -6.89 -12.61
CA VAL A 77 -20.97 -6.81 -11.74
C VAL A 77 -20.50 -8.21 -11.39
N MET A 78 -19.19 -8.39 -11.26
CA MET A 78 -18.62 -9.60 -10.70
C MET A 78 -18.34 -9.38 -9.21
N ALA A 79 -18.97 -10.20 -8.37
CA ALA A 79 -18.69 -10.29 -6.95
C ALA A 79 -17.53 -11.28 -6.73
N LEU A 80 -16.43 -10.79 -6.15
CA LEU A 80 -15.28 -11.59 -5.75
C LEU A 80 -15.29 -11.74 -4.24
N THR A 81 -15.42 -12.97 -3.75
CA THR A 81 -15.56 -13.30 -2.33
C THR A 81 -14.30 -14.00 -1.82
N PHE A 82 -13.60 -13.33 -0.92
CA PHE A 82 -12.36 -13.77 -0.28
C PHE A 82 -12.67 -14.29 1.12
N GLN A 83 -12.38 -15.56 1.35
CA GLN A 83 -12.56 -16.19 2.66
C GLN A 83 -11.24 -16.21 3.43
N THR A 84 -11.23 -15.57 4.60
CA THR A 84 -10.12 -15.62 5.55
C THR A 84 -10.54 -16.37 6.81
N LYS A 85 -9.59 -16.71 7.69
CA LYS A 85 -9.89 -17.38 8.97
C LYS A 85 -10.80 -16.57 9.91
N LYS A 86 -10.83 -15.24 9.76
CA LYS A 86 -11.56 -14.34 10.66
C LYS A 86 -12.85 -13.81 10.03
N THR A 87 -12.80 -13.47 8.75
CA THR A 87 -13.86 -12.72 8.06
C THR A 87 -13.92 -13.07 6.58
N THR A 88 -15.11 -12.90 6.00
CA THR A 88 -15.33 -12.92 4.55
C THR A 88 -15.33 -11.49 4.03
N HIS A 89 -14.61 -11.25 2.94
CA HIS A 89 -14.55 -9.96 2.26
C HIS A 89 -15.08 -10.11 0.84
N THR A 90 -16.01 -9.27 0.43
CA THR A 90 -16.55 -9.28 -0.93
C THR A 90 -16.34 -7.92 -1.57
N ILE A 91 -15.78 -7.91 -2.78
CA ILE A 91 -15.69 -6.71 -3.62
C ILE A 91 -16.53 -6.93 -4.88
N ASN A 92 -17.11 -5.85 -5.40
CA ASN A 92 -17.83 -5.87 -6.66
C ASN A 92 -17.03 -5.06 -7.68
N VAL A 93 -16.73 -5.67 -8.82
CA VAL A 93 -15.95 -5.07 -9.90
C VAL A 93 -16.66 -5.30 -11.23
N GLU A 94 -16.26 -4.57 -12.26
CA GLU A 94 -16.71 -4.86 -13.63
C GLU A 94 -16.28 -6.29 -14.03
N PRO A 95 -17.11 -7.05 -14.76
CA PRO A 95 -16.81 -8.45 -15.08
C PRO A 95 -15.47 -8.66 -15.78
N GLU A 96 -15.08 -7.78 -16.70
CA GLU A 96 -13.82 -7.90 -17.44
C GLU A 96 -12.59 -7.68 -16.53
N LYS A 97 -12.63 -6.61 -15.72
CA LYS A 97 -11.59 -6.32 -14.72
C LYS A 97 -11.49 -7.44 -13.66
N GLY A 98 -12.62 -8.01 -13.26
CA GLY A 98 -12.67 -9.15 -12.35
C GLY A 98 -12.06 -10.42 -12.94
N LYS A 99 -12.37 -10.75 -14.20
CA LYS A 99 -11.77 -11.89 -14.92
C LYS A 99 -10.26 -11.75 -15.04
N TRP A 100 -9.78 -10.55 -15.39
CA TRP A 100 -8.35 -10.26 -15.42
C TRP A 100 -7.72 -10.43 -14.03
N PHE A 101 -8.33 -9.89 -12.98
CA PHE A 101 -7.77 -9.99 -11.64
C PHE A 101 -7.67 -11.44 -11.17
N LEU A 102 -8.66 -12.27 -11.48
CA LEU A 102 -8.64 -13.71 -11.22
C LEU A 102 -7.53 -14.46 -11.98
N SER A 103 -7.15 -14.01 -13.18
CA SER A 103 -6.05 -14.60 -13.94
C SER A 103 -4.66 -14.17 -13.43
N VAL A 104 -4.58 -13.00 -12.80
CA VAL A 104 -3.35 -12.45 -12.22
C VAL A 104 -3.05 -13.04 -10.85
N LEU A 105 -4.06 -13.22 -9.99
CA LEU A 105 -3.89 -13.70 -8.61
C LEU A 105 -3.04 -14.98 -8.49
N PRO A 106 -3.23 -16.03 -9.32
CA PRO A 106 -2.36 -17.21 -9.32
C PRO A 106 -0.91 -16.92 -9.61
N ARG A 107 -0.59 -15.91 -10.43
CA ARG A 107 0.78 -15.51 -10.79
C ARG A 107 1.46 -14.70 -9.68
N LEU A 108 0.66 -14.00 -8.86
CA LEU A 108 1.15 -13.24 -7.70
C LEU A 108 1.33 -14.10 -6.45
N HIS A 109 0.92 -15.36 -6.48
CA HIS A 109 1.02 -16.24 -5.33
C HIS A 109 2.48 -16.47 -4.93
N LEU A 110 2.76 -16.53 -3.61
CA LEU A 110 4.11 -16.68 -3.05
C LEU A 110 4.90 -17.88 -3.60
N ASN A 111 4.19 -18.94 -3.99
CA ASN A 111 4.79 -20.15 -4.55
C ASN A 111 5.34 -19.97 -5.97
N ASN A 112 5.09 -18.84 -6.64
CA ASN A 112 5.70 -18.56 -7.93
C ASN A 112 7.14 -18.10 -7.77
N PRO A 113 8.06 -18.61 -8.61
CA PRO A 113 9.46 -18.19 -8.56
C PRO A 113 9.65 -16.73 -9.02
N LYS A 114 8.77 -16.22 -9.89
CA LYS A 114 8.79 -14.83 -10.34
C LYS A 114 7.86 -13.97 -9.48
N GLN A 115 8.42 -12.93 -8.87
CA GLN A 115 7.66 -11.88 -8.21
C GLN A 115 7.45 -10.70 -9.17
N PHE A 116 6.19 -10.34 -9.38
CA PHE A 116 5.80 -9.25 -10.27
C PHE A 116 5.86 -7.91 -9.53
N SER A 117 6.41 -6.91 -10.19
CA SER A 117 6.31 -5.52 -9.75
C SER A 117 4.94 -4.95 -10.09
N LEU A 118 4.55 -3.90 -9.37
CA LEU A 118 3.33 -3.16 -9.68
C LEU A 118 3.34 -2.61 -11.12
N LYS A 119 4.51 -2.21 -11.62
CA LYS A 119 4.69 -1.80 -13.02
C LYS A 119 4.34 -2.93 -14.00
N GLU A 120 4.87 -4.14 -13.78
CA GLU A 120 4.57 -5.30 -14.64
C GLU A 120 3.08 -5.66 -14.59
N ILE A 121 2.41 -5.50 -13.44
CA ILE A 121 0.97 -5.73 -13.32
C ILE A 121 0.18 -4.68 -14.09
N LYS A 122 0.60 -3.41 -14.03
CA LYS A 122 -0.03 -2.33 -14.81
C LYS A 122 0.13 -2.58 -16.31
N GLU A 123 1.32 -2.96 -16.77
CA GLU A 123 1.57 -3.33 -18.17
C GLU A 123 0.71 -4.54 -18.62
N ASP A 124 0.54 -5.55 -17.75
CA ASP A 124 -0.34 -6.70 -18.03
C ASP A 124 -1.84 -6.31 -18.08
N TYR A 125 -2.26 -5.34 -17.27
CA TYR A 125 -3.61 -4.79 -17.28
C TYR A 125 -3.91 -4.05 -18.59
N GLU A 126 -2.99 -3.18 -19.00
CA GLU A 126 -3.11 -2.42 -20.26
C GLU A 126 -3.02 -3.36 -21.48
N ALA A 127 -2.17 -4.39 -21.43
CA ALA A 127 -2.08 -5.41 -22.47
C ALA A 127 -3.35 -6.27 -22.60
N ALA A 128 -4.15 -6.38 -21.54
CA ALA A 128 -5.47 -7.02 -21.58
C ALA A 128 -6.56 -6.13 -22.20
N GLY A 129 -6.22 -4.90 -22.63
CA GLY A 129 -7.14 -3.94 -23.23
C GLY A 129 -8.01 -3.21 -22.19
N LEU A 130 -7.58 -3.20 -20.93
CA LEU A 130 -8.31 -2.55 -19.84
C LEU A 130 -7.73 -1.15 -19.56
N ASP A 131 -8.62 -0.16 -19.41
CA ASP A 131 -8.26 1.22 -19.13
C ASP A 131 -8.38 1.58 -17.64
N ASP A 132 -7.72 2.68 -17.25
CA ASP A 132 -7.78 3.26 -15.90
C ASP A 132 -7.32 2.33 -14.78
N PHE A 133 -6.13 1.73 -14.91
CA PHE A 133 -5.56 0.83 -13.89
C PHE A 133 -5.59 1.43 -12.48
N GLU A 134 -5.20 2.70 -12.31
CA GLU A 134 -5.16 3.36 -10.99
C GLU A 134 -6.56 3.47 -10.36
N LEU A 135 -7.60 3.69 -11.18
CA LEU A 135 -8.98 3.73 -10.71
C LEU A 135 -9.46 2.34 -10.26
N PHE A 136 -9.00 1.28 -10.91
CA PHE A 136 -9.28 -0.09 -10.52
C PHE A 136 -8.45 -0.55 -9.30
N TRP A 137 -7.18 -0.16 -9.24
CA TRP A 137 -6.21 -0.73 -8.31
C TRP A 137 -6.15 0.00 -6.96
N ASP A 138 -6.32 1.33 -6.96
CA ASP A 138 -6.25 2.15 -5.75
C ASP A 138 -7.63 2.58 -5.23
N ASN A 139 -8.71 1.91 -5.66
CA ASN A 139 -10.04 2.15 -5.11
C ASN A 139 -10.22 1.55 -3.71
N LYS A 140 -11.23 2.08 -3.01
CA LYS A 140 -11.54 1.69 -1.62
C LYS A 140 -11.74 0.18 -1.44
N PRO A 141 -12.53 -0.55 -2.26
CA PRO A 141 -12.62 -2.01 -2.19
C PRO A 141 -11.27 -2.72 -2.34
N MET A 142 -10.49 -2.38 -3.36
CA MET A 142 -9.20 -3.02 -3.66
C MET A 142 -8.18 -2.79 -2.53
N ASN A 143 -8.13 -1.57 -1.99
CA ASN A 143 -7.28 -1.22 -0.86
C ASN A 143 -7.62 -1.96 0.44
N THR A 144 -8.75 -2.69 0.52
CA THR A 144 -9.03 -3.57 1.67
C THR A 144 -8.48 -4.98 1.52
N LEU A 145 -8.02 -5.37 0.32
CA LEU A 145 -7.57 -6.74 0.05
C LEU A 145 -6.25 -7.13 0.76
N TYR A 146 -5.52 -6.18 1.36
CA TYR A 146 -4.42 -6.52 2.26
C TYR A 146 -4.89 -7.39 3.43
N LYS A 147 -6.16 -7.25 3.87
CA LYS A 147 -6.78 -8.12 4.89
C LYS A 147 -7.00 -9.54 4.40
N ALA A 148 -7.18 -9.71 3.08
CA ALA A 148 -7.35 -11.01 2.43
C ALA A 148 -6.03 -11.63 1.97
N GLY A 149 -4.94 -10.85 1.88
CA GLY A 149 -3.60 -11.33 1.56
C GLY A 149 -2.92 -10.66 0.36
N LEU A 150 -3.47 -9.56 -0.19
CA LEU A 150 -2.83 -8.79 -1.27
C LEU A 150 -1.89 -7.75 -0.68
N LEU A 151 -0.59 -7.98 -0.79
CA LEU A 151 0.44 -7.15 -0.17
C LEU A 151 1.32 -6.47 -1.23
N ARG A 152 1.81 -5.27 -0.90
CA ARG A 152 2.85 -4.55 -1.64
C ARG A 152 4.11 -4.54 -0.77
N VAL A 153 5.25 -4.94 -1.32
CA VAL A 153 6.54 -5.11 -0.61
C VAL A 153 7.66 -4.36 -1.33
#